data_AF-A0A0F9INM7-F1
#
_entry.id   AF-A0A0F9INM7-F1
#
_cell.length_a   1.000
_cell.length_b   1.000
_cell.length_c   1.000
_cell.angle_alpha   90.00
_cell.angle_beta   90.00
_cell.angle_gamma   90.00
#
_symmetry.space_group_name_H-M   'P 1'
#
loop_
_entity.id
_entity.type
_entity.pdbx_description
1 polymer ?
#
loop_
_entity_poly.entity_id
_entity_poly.type
_entity_poly.pdbx_seq_one_letter_code
_entity_poly.pdbx_strand_id
1 'polypeptide(L)'
;MMKIRYRIILAAITVGVFTLLSVFAPFYVDLQWFDEVGYTQVFLKRLFTGLGLGVVSGILFFVFVYLNLFITRRFAPHTWFVSEQPVLEQIRQFFRKAAGWVILGASLVIAIIAGLNAGGQYDTLLNFLNATPFGTKDAVFGIDIGFYVFKLPFYEFLFYWVAGLLVTTFLAVMVIYLFDGSVEIRPAGVRLLPHVKAHISVLAALFLANMAFSYRLQMYDLLYSAKGVVSGAGYTDVHANLQVFWVLMAVAIIAAIVVLFNIRSKGWVYPATGVGLLM
;
A
#
# COMPACT_ATOMS: atom_id res chain seq x y z
N MET A 1 -45.86 6.11 -3.35
CA MET A 1 -44.41 6.40 -3.17
C MET A 1 -43.99 6.68 -1.72
N MET A 2 -44.79 7.33 -0.86
CA MET A 2 -44.38 7.65 0.54
C MET A 2 -44.14 6.42 1.44
N LYS A 3 -44.95 5.35 1.32
CA LYS A 3 -44.76 4.11 2.11
C LYS A 3 -43.43 3.38 1.81
N ILE A 4 -42.92 3.50 0.57
CA ILE A 4 -41.64 2.90 0.15
C ILE A 4 -40.47 3.70 0.76
N ARG A 5 -40.54 5.04 0.72
CA ARG A 5 -39.52 5.90 1.35
C ARG A 5 -39.43 5.67 2.87
N TYR A 6 -40.56 5.55 3.57
CA TYR A 6 -40.58 5.26 5.02
C TYR A 6 -39.96 3.90 5.35
N ARG A 7 -40.26 2.85 4.56
CA ARG A 7 -39.64 1.53 4.73
C ARG A 7 -38.14 1.53 4.50
N ILE A 8 -37.65 2.30 3.52
CA ILE A 8 -36.21 2.45 3.25
C ILE A 8 -35.52 3.19 4.39
N ILE A 9 -36.12 4.27 4.91
CA ILE A 9 -35.58 5.01 6.06
C ILE A 9 -35.54 4.13 7.30
N LEU A 10 -36.62 3.40 7.60
CA LEU A 10 -36.68 2.47 8.71
C LEU A 10 -35.61 1.38 8.59
N ALA A 11 -35.49 0.76 7.41
CA ALA A 11 -34.45 -0.25 7.15
C ALA A 11 -33.04 0.32 7.32
N ALA A 12 -32.77 1.53 6.82
CA ALA A 12 -31.49 2.21 6.98
C ALA A 12 -31.16 2.50 8.45
N ILE A 13 -32.15 2.92 9.24
CA ILE A 13 -32.00 3.13 10.69
C ILE A 13 -31.73 1.81 11.40
N THR A 14 -32.49 0.74 11.09
CA THR A 14 -32.29 -0.57 11.70
C THR A 14 -30.90 -1.12 11.39
N VAL A 15 -30.45 -1.02 10.14
CA VAL A 15 -29.09 -1.40 9.73
C VAL A 15 -28.06 -0.54 10.46
N GLY A 16 -28.26 0.78 10.54
CA GLY A 16 -27.35 1.69 11.25
C GLY A 16 -27.24 1.42 12.75
N VAL A 17 -28.35 1.12 13.42
CA VAL A 17 -28.34 0.74 14.85
C VAL A 17 -27.66 -0.61 15.04
N PHE A 18 -27.96 -1.60 14.19
CA PHE A 18 -27.35 -2.91 14.27
C PHE A 18 -25.83 -2.86 14.03
N THR A 19 -25.36 -2.06 13.06
CA THR A 19 -23.92 -1.87 12.83
C THR A 19 -23.25 -1.15 13.99
N LEU A 20 -23.87 -0.11 14.55
CA LEU A 20 -23.36 0.57 15.74
C LEU A 20 -23.24 -0.39 16.93
N LEU A 21 -24.28 -1.15 17.25
CA LEU A 21 -24.24 -2.13 18.33
C LEU A 21 -23.17 -3.19 18.08
N SER A 22 -23.02 -3.68 16.85
CA SER A 22 -22.01 -4.68 16.50
C SER A 22 -20.57 -4.17 16.70
N VAL A 23 -20.34 -2.87 16.57
CA VAL A 23 -19.02 -2.24 16.76
C VAL A 23 -18.77 -1.91 18.24
N PHE A 24 -19.77 -1.41 18.95
CA PHE A 24 -19.61 -0.91 20.32
C PHE A 24 -19.81 -1.98 21.40
N ALA A 25 -20.61 -3.01 21.15
CA ALA A 25 -20.85 -4.06 22.14
C ALA A 25 -19.57 -4.82 22.53
N PRO A 26 -18.70 -5.26 21.60
CA PRO A 26 -17.45 -5.93 21.98
C PRO A 26 -16.53 -5.03 22.80
N PHE A 27 -16.48 -3.74 22.46
CA PHE A 27 -15.66 -2.77 23.19
C PHE A 27 -16.12 -2.58 24.63
N TYR A 28 -17.44 -2.50 24.84
CA TYR A 28 -18.01 -2.38 26.19
C TYR A 28 -17.82 -3.66 27.01
N VAL A 29 -18.03 -4.82 26.40
CA VAL A 29 -17.82 -6.12 27.05
C VAL A 29 -16.35 -6.32 27.42
N ASP A 30 -15.42 -6.02 26.51
CA ASP A 30 -13.98 -6.07 26.81
C ASP A 30 -13.62 -5.11 27.93
N LEU A 31 -14.10 -3.86 27.90
CA LEU A 31 -13.79 -2.88 28.94
C LEU A 31 -14.26 -3.34 30.33
N GLN A 32 -15.49 -3.87 30.43
CA GLN A 32 -16.00 -4.44 31.68
C GLN A 32 -15.17 -5.65 32.12
N TRP A 33 -14.82 -6.54 31.20
CA TRP A 33 -13.99 -7.70 31.51
C TRP A 33 -12.60 -7.29 32.03
N PHE A 34 -11.94 -6.33 31.39
CA PHE A 34 -10.63 -5.84 31.83
C PHE A 34 -10.69 -5.13 33.19
N ASP A 35 -11.81 -4.50 33.52
CA ASP A 35 -12.03 -3.88 34.83
C ASP A 35 -12.18 -4.93 35.94
N GLU A 36 -12.97 -5.98 35.69
CA GLU A 36 -13.18 -7.10 36.63
C GLU A 36 -11.88 -7.85 36.96
N VAL A 37 -10.96 -7.97 36.00
CA VAL A 37 -9.64 -8.62 36.20
C VAL A 37 -8.57 -7.62 36.69
N GLY A 38 -8.90 -6.33 36.83
CA GLY A 38 -7.97 -5.29 37.30
C GLY A 38 -6.89 -4.88 36.28
N TYR A 39 -7.08 -5.21 35.00
CA TYR A 39 -6.14 -4.92 33.91
C TYR A 39 -6.61 -3.76 32.99
N THR A 40 -7.44 -2.84 33.50
CA THR A 40 -7.95 -1.67 32.76
C THR A 40 -6.86 -0.86 32.07
N GLN A 41 -5.67 -0.76 32.67
CA GLN A 41 -4.51 -0.08 32.07
C GLN A 41 -3.99 -0.75 30.80
N VAL A 42 -4.06 -2.09 30.71
CA VAL A 42 -3.66 -2.86 29.52
C VAL A 42 -4.63 -2.60 28.38
N PHE A 43 -5.93 -2.55 28.68
CA PHE A 43 -6.96 -2.21 27.72
C PHE A 43 -6.76 -0.79 27.15
N LEU A 44 -6.54 0.20 28.02
CA LEU A 44 -6.27 1.58 27.59
C LEU A 44 -5.00 1.67 26.75
N LYS A 45 -3.93 0.93 27.13
CA LYS A 45 -2.69 0.89 26.36
C LYS A 45 -2.92 0.32 24.95
N ARG A 46 -3.65 -0.79 24.83
CA ARG A 46 -4.08 -1.39 23.56
C ARG A 46 -4.86 -0.39 22.70
N LEU A 47 -5.87 0.25 23.30
CA LEU A 47 -6.73 1.21 22.62
C LEU A 47 -5.97 2.43 22.10
N PHE A 48 -5.21 3.12 22.97
CA PHE A 48 -4.49 4.33 22.58
C PHE A 48 -3.35 4.04 21.61
N THR A 49 -2.70 2.88 21.72
CA THR A 49 -1.67 2.49 20.76
C THR A 49 -2.27 2.19 19.38
N GLY A 50 -3.38 1.46 19.33
CA GLY A 50 -4.10 1.20 18.07
C GLY A 50 -4.66 2.48 17.44
N LEU A 51 -5.29 3.35 18.22
CA LEU A 51 -5.76 4.66 17.75
C LEU A 51 -4.60 5.53 17.27
N GLY A 52 -3.50 5.61 18.03
CA GLY A 52 -2.32 6.39 17.67
C GLY A 52 -1.70 5.90 16.36
N LEU A 53 -1.47 4.59 16.24
CA LEU A 53 -0.94 3.98 15.02
C LEU A 53 -1.88 4.20 13.83
N GLY A 54 -3.19 4.01 14.03
CA GLY A 54 -4.17 4.19 12.97
C GLY A 54 -4.29 5.64 12.50
N VAL A 55 -4.25 6.62 13.42
CA VAL A 55 -4.28 8.04 13.09
C VAL A 55 -3.01 8.47 12.36
N VAL A 56 -1.83 8.11 12.87
CA VAL A 56 -0.54 8.46 12.25
C VAL A 56 -0.45 7.84 10.85
N SER A 57 -0.73 6.55 10.72
CA SER A 57 -0.74 5.86 9.43
C SER A 57 -1.79 6.45 8.49
N GLY A 58 -3.01 6.73 8.96
CA GLY A 58 -4.06 7.36 8.16
C GLY A 58 -3.65 8.73 7.64
N ILE A 59 -3.04 9.57 8.47
CA ILE A 59 -2.55 10.90 8.05
C ILE A 59 -1.45 10.76 7.01
N LEU A 60 -0.46 9.88 7.21
CA LEU A 60 0.61 9.65 6.24
C LEU A 60 0.05 9.15 4.90
N PHE A 61 -0.90 8.22 4.94
CA PHE A 61 -1.57 7.69 3.76
C PHE A 61 -2.34 8.79 3.02
N PHE A 62 -3.12 9.59 3.76
CA PHE A 62 -3.88 10.72 3.22
C PHE A 62 -2.96 11.72 2.53
N VAL A 63 -1.93 12.20 3.24
CA VAL A 63 -1.01 13.21 2.72
C VAL A 63 -0.32 12.71 1.45
N PHE A 64 0.19 11.48 1.46
CA PHE A 64 0.88 10.92 0.30
C PHE A 64 -0.07 10.77 -0.91
N VAL A 65 -1.23 10.13 -0.72
CA VAL A 65 -2.20 9.91 -1.81
C VAL A 65 -2.73 11.24 -2.34
N TYR A 66 -3.11 12.16 -1.45
CA TYR A 66 -3.62 13.47 -1.81
C TYR A 66 -2.61 14.28 -2.61
N LEU A 67 -1.33 14.30 -2.19
CA LEU A 67 -0.27 15.02 -2.91
C LEU A 67 -0.07 14.45 -4.32
N ASN A 68 -0.03 13.13 -4.48
CA ASN A 68 0.12 12.49 -5.79
C ASN A 68 -1.08 12.79 -6.71
N LEU A 69 -2.31 12.71 -6.19
CA LEU A 69 -3.53 13.05 -6.94
C LEU A 69 -3.59 14.55 -7.28
N PHE A 70 -3.12 15.42 -6.37
CA PHE A 70 -3.04 16.86 -6.60
C PHE A 70 -2.04 17.20 -7.71
N ILE A 71 -0.84 16.59 -7.69
CA ILE A 71 0.17 16.73 -8.74
C ILE A 71 -0.41 16.30 -10.08
N THR A 72 -1.06 15.13 -10.12
CA THR A 72 -1.70 14.57 -11.32
C THR A 72 -2.65 15.57 -11.97
N ARG A 73 -3.49 16.23 -11.17
CA ARG A 73 -4.44 17.25 -11.66
C ARG A 73 -3.76 18.54 -12.10
N ARG A 74 -2.71 18.98 -11.42
CA ARG A 74 -2.03 20.24 -11.75
C ARG A 74 -1.34 20.19 -13.11
N PHE A 75 -0.85 19.02 -13.50
CA PHE A 75 -0.13 18.79 -14.76
C PHE A 75 -0.98 18.10 -15.83
N ALA A 76 -2.29 17.97 -15.60
CA ALA A 76 -3.28 17.52 -16.57
C ALA A 76 -3.29 18.46 -17.81
N PRO A 77 -3.01 17.96 -19.02
CA PRO A 77 -3.05 18.78 -20.23
C PRO A 77 -4.47 19.33 -20.47
N HIS A 78 -4.56 20.63 -20.74
CA HIS A 78 -5.85 21.31 -20.97
C HIS A 78 -6.45 21.06 -22.36
N THR A 79 -5.73 20.36 -23.24
CA THR A 79 -6.09 20.17 -24.65
C THR A 79 -6.66 18.79 -24.90
N TRP A 80 -7.89 18.77 -25.40
CA TRP A 80 -8.76 17.61 -25.53
C TRP A 80 -8.73 17.06 -26.95
N PHE A 81 -8.64 15.73 -27.07
CA PHE A 81 -9.25 15.03 -28.18
C PHE A 81 -10.73 14.86 -27.85
N VAL A 82 -11.60 15.48 -28.66
CA VAL A 82 -13.06 15.30 -28.61
C VAL A 82 -13.33 13.80 -28.75
N SER A 83 -13.97 13.21 -27.75
CA SER A 83 -14.45 11.83 -27.86
C SER A 83 -15.76 11.91 -28.61
N GLU A 84 -15.91 11.19 -29.73
CA GLU A 84 -17.16 11.18 -30.51
C GLU A 84 -18.38 10.65 -29.72
N GLN A 85 -18.16 10.13 -28.50
CA GLN A 85 -19.21 9.66 -27.60
C GLN A 85 -19.66 10.71 -26.58
N PRO A 86 -20.89 11.25 -26.67
CA PRO A 86 -21.39 12.32 -25.81
C PRO A 86 -21.59 11.91 -24.34
N VAL A 87 -21.86 10.62 -24.06
CA VAL A 87 -22.03 10.10 -22.69
C VAL A 87 -20.74 10.18 -21.88
N LEU A 88 -19.60 9.87 -22.51
CA LEU A 88 -18.29 9.92 -21.86
C LEU A 88 -17.89 11.36 -21.53
N GLU A 89 -18.25 12.31 -22.39
CA GLU A 89 -18.02 13.73 -22.15
C GLU A 89 -18.84 14.26 -20.96
N GLN A 90 -20.10 13.84 -20.83
CA GLN A 90 -20.95 14.23 -19.70
C GLN A 90 -20.39 13.73 -18.34
N ILE A 91 -19.94 12.48 -18.29
CA ILE A 91 -19.28 11.90 -17.10
C ILE A 91 -18.00 12.69 -16.79
N ARG A 92 -17.14 12.94 -17.79
CA ARG A 92 -15.88 13.70 -17.61
C ARG A 92 -16.12 15.13 -17.12
N GLN A 93 -17.13 15.84 -17.62
CA GLN A 93 -17.47 17.19 -17.17
C GLN A 93 -17.93 17.22 -15.71
N PHE A 94 -18.75 16.25 -15.30
CA PHE A 94 -19.16 16.09 -13.90
C PHE A 94 -17.93 15.84 -13.02
N PHE A 95 -17.07 14.90 -13.40
CA PHE A 95 -15.83 14.61 -12.69
C PHE A 95 -14.92 15.84 -12.61
N ARG A 96 -14.82 16.66 -13.65
CA ARG A 96 -13.99 17.88 -13.64
C ARG A 96 -14.49 18.93 -12.66
N LYS A 97 -15.81 19.15 -12.59
CA LYS A 97 -16.43 20.09 -11.62
C LYS A 97 -16.31 19.58 -10.18
N ALA A 98 -16.49 18.27 -10.00
CA ALA A 98 -16.42 17.63 -8.68
C ALA A 98 -15.00 17.17 -8.29
N ALA A 99 -14.00 17.30 -9.17
CA ALA A 99 -12.69 16.63 -9.04
C ALA A 99 -12.00 16.90 -7.71
N GLY A 100 -12.06 18.14 -7.21
CA GLY A 100 -11.45 18.50 -5.92
C GLY A 100 -12.08 17.74 -4.76
N TRP A 101 -13.41 17.70 -4.71
CA TRP A 101 -14.18 17.00 -3.68
C TRP A 101 -14.08 15.49 -3.82
N VAL A 102 -14.07 14.96 -5.05
CA VAL A 102 -13.90 13.53 -5.32
C VAL A 102 -12.51 13.07 -4.92
N ILE A 103 -11.45 13.82 -5.26
CA ILE A 103 -10.07 13.51 -4.86
C ILE A 103 -9.94 13.55 -3.34
N LEU A 104 -10.45 14.61 -2.69
CA LEU A 104 -10.39 14.73 -1.24
C LEU A 104 -11.17 13.60 -0.56
N GLY A 105 -12.40 13.34 -1.00
CA GLY A 105 -13.25 12.27 -0.47
C GLY A 105 -12.66 10.89 -0.69
N ALA A 106 -12.16 10.58 -1.89
CA ALA A 106 -11.52 9.30 -2.19
C ALA A 106 -10.24 9.11 -1.37
N SER A 107 -9.39 10.13 -1.29
CA SER A 107 -8.16 10.09 -0.47
C SER A 107 -8.50 9.87 1.00
N LEU A 108 -9.54 10.53 1.51
CA LEU A 108 -9.99 10.40 2.89
C LEU A 108 -10.52 8.99 3.18
N VAL A 109 -11.38 8.45 2.31
CA VAL A 109 -11.92 7.09 2.47
C VAL A 109 -10.79 6.05 2.45
N ILE A 110 -9.87 6.15 1.49
CA ILE A 110 -8.72 5.26 1.38
C ILE A 110 -7.83 5.37 2.63
N ALA A 111 -7.56 6.59 3.09
CA ALA A 111 -6.75 6.84 4.29
C ALA A 111 -7.39 6.31 5.56
N ILE A 112 -8.71 6.42 5.72
CA ILE A 112 -9.44 5.85 6.86
C ILE A 112 -9.32 4.32 6.84
N ILE A 113 -9.53 3.68 5.69
CA ILE A 113 -9.41 2.22 5.57
C ILE A 113 -7.98 1.77 5.91
N ALA A 114 -6.96 2.45 5.38
CA ALA A 114 -5.56 2.15 5.67
C ALA A 114 -5.20 2.39 7.15
N GLY A 115 -5.73 3.47 7.74
CA GLY A 115 -5.54 3.79 9.16
C GLY A 115 -6.21 2.76 10.08
N LEU A 116 -7.42 2.32 9.78
CA LEU A 116 -8.10 1.27 10.52
C LEU A 116 -7.34 -0.06 10.45
N ASN A 117 -6.84 -0.43 9.27
CA ASN A 117 -6.02 -1.63 9.10
C ASN A 117 -4.72 -1.55 9.90
N ALA A 118 -4.02 -0.42 9.86
CA ALA A 118 -2.81 -0.18 10.64
C ALA A 118 -3.08 -0.19 12.15
N GLY A 119 -4.17 0.43 12.60
CA GLY A 119 -4.55 0.47 14.01
C GLY A 119 -4.84 -0.92 14.61
N GLY A 120 -5.25 -1.88 13.79
CA GLY A 120 -5.40 -3.29 14.18
C GLY A 120 -4.07 -4.00 14.48
N GLN A 121 -2.93 -3.45 14.04
CA GLN A 121 -1.60 -4.02 14.22
C GLN A 121 -0.87 -3.47 15.47
N TYR A 122 -1.64 -3.04 16.48
CA TYR A 122 -1.10 -2.49 17.72
C TYR A 122 -0.20 -3.50 18.46
N ASP A 123 -0.52 -4.79 18.43
CA ASP A 123 0.28 -5.86 19.05
C ASP A 123 1.67 -5.92 18.42
N THR A 124 1.76 -5.86 17.10
CA THR A 124 3.01 -5.86 16.33
C THR A 124 3.88 -4.65 16.69
N LEU A 125 3.29 -3.46 16.82
CA LEU A 125 4.01 -2.26 17.25
C LEU A 125 4.48 -2.35 18.71
N LEU A 126 3.64 -2.82 19.62
CA LEU A 126 4.01 -2.97 21.03
C LEU A 126 5.14 -3.99 21.21
N ASN A 127 5.10 -5.10 20.47
CA ASN A 127 6.16 -6.09 20.44
C ASN A 127 7.48 -5.48 19.93
N PHE A 128 7.44 -4.68 18.86
CA PHE A 128 8.62 -3.99 18.34
C PHE A 128 9.22 -3.00 19.37
N LEU A 129 8.38 -2.21 20.03
CA LEU A 129 8.83 -1.19 20.99
C LEU A 129 9.37 -1.81 22.30
N ASN A 130 8.84 -2.96 22.71
CA ASN A 130 9.23 -3.66 23.93
C ASN A 130 10.07 -4.90 23.64
N ALA A 131 10.81 -4.91 22.54
CA ALA A 131 11.62 -6.05 22.13
C ALA A 131 12.71 -6.37 23.16
N THR A 132 12.75 -7.62 23.64
CA THR A 132 13.77 -8.13 24.56
C THR A 132 14.70 -9.13 23.87
N PRO A 133 16.00 -9.14 24.20
CA PRO A 133 16.91 -10.14 23.66
C PRO A 133 16.66 -11.50 24.30
N PHE A 134 16.75 -12.55 23.50
CA PHE A 134 16.65 -13.94 23.98
C PHE A 134 17.99 -14.46 24.49
N GLY A 135 19.12 -13.86 24.07
CA GLY A 135 20.47 -14.28 24.45
C GLY A 135 21.03 -15.41 23.59
N THR A 136 20.24 -15.93 22.65
CA THR A 136 20.62 -16.97 21.71
C THR A 136 20.58 -16.41 20.29
N LYS A 137 21.66 -16.61 19.55
CA LYS A 137 21.80 -16.16 18.16
C LYS A 137 21.47 -17.29 17.20
N ASP A 138 20.92 -16.93 16.05
CA ASP A 138 20.70 -17.87 14.95
C ASP A 138 22.02 -18.26 14.30
N ALA A 139 22.08 -19.47 13.73
CA ALA A 139 23.29 -20.05 13.17
C ALA A 139 23.64 -19.53 11.75
N VAL A 140 22.69 -18.88 11.06
CA VAL A 140 22.83 -18.47 9.66
C VAL A 140 23.30 -17.03 9.55
N PHE A 141 22.66 -16.11 10.27
CA PHE A 141 22.89 -14.67 10.23
C PHE A 141 23.57 -14.14 11.50
N GLY A 142 23.62 -14.90 12.59
CA GLY A 142 24.24 -14.47 13.86
C GLY A 142 23.47 -13.38 14.59
N ILE A 143 22.17 -13.27 14.34
CA ILE A 143 21.23 -12.31 14.90
C ILE A 143 20.49 -12.97 16.08
N ASP A 144 20.19 -12.20 17.12
CA ASP A 144 19.42 -12.69 18.27
C ASP A 144 18.00 -13.09 17.87
N ILE A 145 17.48 -14.19 18.42
CA ILE A 145 16.13 -14.71 18.12
C ILE A 145 15.05 -13.64 18.39
N GLY A 146 15.25 -12.74 19.36
CA GLY A 146 14.34 -11.64 19.65
C GLY A 146 14.10 -10.69 18.48
N PHE A 147 15.04 -10.58 17.54
CA PHE A 147 14.82 -9.84 16.30
C PHE A 147 13.68 -10.45 15.47
N TYR A 148 13.68 -11.78 15.31
CA TYR A 148 12.73 -12.47 14.46
C TYR A 148 11.33 -12.53 15.09
N VAL A 149 11.25 -12.61 16.42
CA VAL A 149 9.97 -12.63 17.14
C VAL A 149 9.35 -11.24 17.24
N PHE A 150 10.14 -10.21 17.55
CA PHE A 150 9.60 -8.89 17.89
C PHE A 150 9.74 -7.85 16.78
N LYS A 151 10.82 -7.90 16.00
CA LYS A 151 11.15 -6.83 15.03
C LYS A 151 10.77 -7.17 13.60
N LEU A 152 11.01 -8.41 13.17
CA LEU A 152 10.72 -8.86 11.82
C LEU A 152 9.24 -8.66 11.43
N PRO A 153 8.24 -9.04 12.27
CA PRO A 153 6.83 -8.84 11.93
C PRO A 153 6.47 -7.36 11.73
N PHE A 154 7.13 -6.45 12.43
CA PHE A 154 6.92 -5.01 12.25
C PHE A 154 7.53 -4.50 10.94
N TYR A 155 8.70 -5.00 10.53
CA TYR A 155 9.28 -4.66 9.23
C TYR A 155 8.47 -5.22 8.07
N GLU A 156 7.91 -6.42 8.20
CA GLU A 156 6.96 -6.98 7.23
C GLU A 156 5.69 -6.14 7.14
N PHE A 157 5.10 -5.79 8.30
CA PHE A 157 3.96 -4.87 8.34
C PHE A 157 4.27 -3.56 7.62
N LEU A 158 5.43 -2.96 7.87
CA LEU A 158 5.86 -1.73 7.21
C LEU A 158 5.98 -1.92 5.69
N PHE A 159 6.56 -3.04 5.24
CA PHE A 159 6.65 -3.37 3.82
C PHE A 159 5.27 -3.46 3.16
N TYR A 160 4.33 -4.23 3.75
CA TYR A 160 2.98 -4.39 3.21
C TYR A 160 2.21 -3.07 3.23
N TRP A 161 2.38 -2.27 4.28
CA TRP A 161 1.75 -0.96 4.41
C TRP A 161 2.25 0.02 3.33
N VAL A 162 3.57 0.10 3.11
CA VAL A 162 4.17 0.93 2.04
C VAL A 162 3.81 0.39 0.65
N ALA A 163 3.77 -0.94 0.46
CA ALA A 163 3.34 -1.54 -0.79
C ALA A 163 1.89 -1.18 -1.10
N GLY A 164 1.00 -1.29 -0.11
CA GLY A 164 -0.41 -0.90 -0.21
C GLY A 164 -0.57 0.59 -0.53
N LEU A 165 0.21 1.45 0.11
CA LEU A 165 0.29 2.89 -0.18
C LEU A 165 0.65 3.16 -1.65
N LEU A 166 1.74 2.56 -2.13
CA LEU A 166 2.24 2.77 -3.49
C LEU A 166 1.28 2.22 -4.55
N VAL A 167 0.77 1.00 -4.37
CA VAL A 167 -0.17 0.37 -5.31
C VAL A 167 -1.48 1.13 -5.35
N THR A 168 -2.04 1.50 -4.20
CA THR A 168 -3.30 2.26 -4.16
C THR A 168 -3.13 3.63 -4.79
N THR A 169 -2.00 4.32 -4.53
CA THR A 169 -1.69 5.60 -5.17
C THR A 169 -1.53 5.44 -6.68
N PHE A 170 -0.82 4.42 -7.13
CA PHE A 170 -0.64 4.12 -8.55
C PHE A 170 -1.97 3.87 -9.25
N LEU A 171 -2.85 3.04 -8.68
CA LEU A 171 -4.19 2.79 -9.21
C LEU A 171 -5.04 4.06 -9.25
N ALA A 172 -5.05 4.85 -8.17
CA ALA A 172 -5.82 6.09 -8.10
C ALA A 172 -5.34 7.13 -9.12
N VAL A 173 -4.03 7.29 -9.28
CA VAL A 173 -3.42 8.17 -10.29
C VAL A 173 -3.72 7.68 -11.70
N MET A 174 -3.62 6.36 -11.95
CA MET A 174 -3.92 5.77 -13.25
C MET A 174 -5.37 6.00 -13.67
N VAL A 175 -6.32 5.86 -12.74
CA VAL A 175 -7.73 6.17 -12.99
C VAL A 175 -7.89 7.62 -13.46
N ILE A 176 -7.26 8.59 -12.79
CA ILE A 176 -7.33 10.00 -13.22
C ILE A 176 -6.71 10.20 -14.61
N TYR A 177 -5.55 9.61 -14.88
CA TYR A 177 -4.90 9.74 -16.19
C TYR A 177 -5.71 9.17 -17.35
N LEU A 178 -6.46 8.08 -17.12
CA LEU A 178 -7.40 7.51 -18.08
C LEU A 178 -8.60 8.43 -18.32
N PHE A 179 -9.17 9.02 -17.27
CA PHE A 179 -10.29 9.95 -17.40
C PHE A 179 -9.90 11.28 -18.05
N ASP A 180 -8.67 11.74 -17.83
CA ASP A 180 -8.14 12.98 -18.39
C ASP A 180 -7.66 12.84 -19.86
N GLY A 181 -7.63 11.62 -20.41
CA GLY A 181 -7.23 11.38 -21.80
C GLY A 181 -5.72 11.50 -22.05
N SER A 182 -4.92 11.54 -20.98
CA SER A 182 -3.46 11.67 -21.03
C SER A 182 -2.72 10.39 -21.47
N VAL A 183 -3.47 9.31 -21.73
CA VAL A 183 -3.01 8.04 -22.28
C VAL A 183 -3.60 7.89 -23.68
N GLU A 184 -2.82 8.19 -24.72
CA GLU A 184 -3.24 7.98 -26.10
C GLU A 184 -2.96 6.52 -26.49
N ILE A 185 -4.01 5.72 -26.66
CA ILE A 185 -3.92 4.38 -27.25
C ILE A 185 -4.00 4.55 -28.77
N ARG A 186 -2.85 4.57 -29.45
CA ARG A 186 -2.78 4.57 -30.92
C ARG A 186 -2.58 3.14 -31.42
N PRO A 187 -2.98 2.81 -32.67
CA PRO A 187 -2.71 1.49 -33.25
C PRO A 187 -1.22 1.13 -33.34
N ALA A 188 -0.31 2.11 -33.24
CA ALA A 188 1.14 1.92 -33.19
C ALA A 188 1.75 1.87 -31.77
N GLY A 189 0.94 1.97 -30.71
CA GLY A 189 1.39 1.89 -29.31
C GLY A 189 0.75 2.92 -28.37
N VAL A 190 1.04 2.80 -27.08
CA VAL A 190 0.58 3.73 -26.03
C VAL A 190 1.55 4.90 -25.91
N ARG A 191 1.10 6.13 -26.19
CA ARG A 191 1.90 7.33 -25.99
C ARG A 191 1.48 8.02 -24.68
N LEU A 192 2.38 8.05 -23.72
CA LEU A 192 2.24 8.80 -22.48
C LEU A 192 2.87 10.19 -22.63
N LEU A 193 2.23 11.23 -22.07
CA LEU A 193 2.86 12.54 -21.98
C LEU A 193 4.14 12.46 -21.10
N PRO A 194 5.17 13.29 -21.35
CA PRO A 194 6.42 13.23 -20.61
C PRO A 194 6.27 13.35 -19.09
N HIS A 195 5.35 14.21 -18.61
CA HIS A 195 5.07 14.34 -17.17
C HIS A 195 4.42 13.08 -16.58
N VAL A 196 3.47 12.47 -17.31
CA VAL A 196 2.80 11.21 -16.91
C VAL A 196 3.82 10.07 -16.83
N LYS A 197 4.70 9.97 -17.84
CA LYS A 197 5.80 9.00 -17.85
C LYS A 197 6.70 9.19 -16.62
N ALA A 198 7.10 10.42 -16.31
CA ALA A 198 7.95 10.73 -15.16
C ALA A 198 7.27 10.32 -13.84
N HIS A 199 6.02 10.72 -13.62
CA HIS A 199 5.30 10.44 -12.38
C HIS A 199 5.11 8.93 -12.16
N ILE A 200 4.65 8.22 -13.18
CA ILE A 200 4.49 6.75 -13.13
C ILE A 200 5.84 6.05 -12.89
N SER A 201 6.91 6.54 -13.52
CA SER A 201 8.24 5.96 -13.35
C SER A 201 8.80 6.18 -11.94
N VAL A 202 8.53 7.34 -11.32
CA VAL A 202 8.91 7.58 -9.91
C VAL A 202 8.15 6.63 -8.97
N LEU A 203 6.84 6.49 -9.14
CA LEU A 203 6.04 5.55 -8.34
C LEU A 203 6.50 4.09 -8.52
N ALA A 204 6.78 3.68 -9.76
CA ALA A 204 7.32 2.36 -10.06
C ALA A 204 8.71 2.14 -9.45
N ALA A 205 9.59 3.14 -9.49
CA ALA A 205 10.91 3.04 -8.88
C ALA A 205 10.83 2.92 -7.35
N LEU A 206 9.94 3.67 -6.70
CA LEU A 206 9.68 3.54 -5.26
C LEU A 206 9.14 2.14 -4.92
N PHE A 207 8.27 1.58 -5.76
CA PHE A 207 7.75 0.23 -5.57
C PHE A 207 8.85 -0.83 -5.71
N LEU A 208 9.71 -0.72 -6.73
CA LEU A 208 10.85 -1.62 -6.91
C LEU A 208 11.86 -1.52 -5.76
N ALA A 209 12.11 -0.31 -5.24
CA ALA A 209 12.93 -0.14 -4.05
C ALA A 209 12.31 -0.80 -2.81
N ASN A 210 10.99 -0.72 -2.64
CA ASN A 210 10.28 -1.43 -1.58
C ASN A 210 10.33 -2.96 -1.78
N MET A 211 10.31 -3.46 -3.02
CA MET A 211 10.52 -4.88 -3.31
C MET A 211 11.93 -5.35 -2.93
N ALA A 212 12.97 -4.53 -3.18
CA ALA A 212 14.32 -4.85 -2.73
C ALA A 212 14.38 -5.03 -1.21
N PHE A 213 13.70 -4.16 -0.45
CA PHE A 213 13.56 -4.31 0.99
C PHE A 213 12.82 -5.61 1.36
N SER A 214 11.75 -5.98 0.64
CA SER A 214 11.04 -7.25 0.83
C SER A 214 11.96 -8.46 0.67
N TYR A 215 12.79 -8.50 -0.38
CA TYR A 215 13.71 -9.62 -0.59
C TYR A 215 14.70 -9.75 0.57
N ARG A 216 15.12 -8.63 1.18
CA ARG A 216 15.95 -8.69 2.39
C ARG A 216 15.23 -9.32 3.58
N LEU A 217 13.92 -9.06 3.74
CA LEU A 217 13.08 -9.66 4.78
C LEU A 217 12.86 -11.15 4.52
N GLN A 218 12.56 -11.54 3.28
CA GLN A 218 12.35 -12.93 2.88
C GLN A 218 13.59 -13.83 3.14
N MET A 219 14.80 -13.25 3.15
CA MET A 219 16.00 -13.99 3.59
C MET A 219 15.91 -14.44 5.04
N TYR A 220 15.30 -13.63 5.92
CA TYR A 220 15.10 -13.97 7.33
C TYR A 220 14.00 -15.02 7.50
N ASP A 221 12.97 -14.99 6.66
CA ASP A 221 11.86 -15.96 6.67
C ASP A 221 12.29 -17.39 6.34
N LEU A 222 13.46 -17.57 5.70
CA LEU A 222 14.02 -18.89 5.46
C LEU A 222 14.21 -19.69 6.77
N LEU A 223 14.43 -19.02 7.90
CA LEU A 223 14.54 -19.67 9.21
C LEU A 223 13.21 -20.22 9.74
N TYR A 224 12.08 -19.82 9.15
CA TYR A 224 10.74 -20.34 9.45
C TYR A 224 10.24 -21.34 8.40
N SER A 225 11.10 -21.76 7.46
CA SER A 225 10.75 -22.69 6.39
C SER A 225 10.34 -24.06 6.95
N ALA A 226 9.13 -24.51 6.59
CA ALA A 226 8.63 -25.86 6.91
C ALA A 226 8.76 -26.83 5.74
N LYS A 227 9.48 -26.46 4.68
CA LYS A 227 9.52 -27.20 3.39
C LYS A 227 10.51 -28.38 3.39
N GLY A 228 11.32 -28.52 4.43
CA GLY A 228 12.34 -29.57 4.55
C GLY A 228 11.92 -30.74 5.44
N VAL A 229 12.87 -31.66 5.66
CA VAL A 229 12.73 -32.80 6.60
C VAL A 229 12.67 -32.33 8.06
N VAL A 230 13.19 -31.13 8.34
CA VAL A 230 13.21 -30.49 9.66
C VAL A 230 12.63 -29.09 9.53
N SER A 231 11.93 -28.62 10.57
CA SER A 231 11.45 -27.24 10.66
C SER A 231 12.63 -26.28 10.81
N GLY A 232 12.71 -25.28 9.92
CA GLY A 232 13.79 -24.29 9.88
C GLY A 232 14.53 -24.27 8.54
N ALA A 233 15.53 -23.40 8.44
CA ALA A 233 16.31 -23.25 7.21
C ALA A 233 17.07 -24.54 6.87
N GLY A 234 16.65 -25.22 5.80
CA GLY A 234 17.33 -26.39 5.27
C GLY A 234 18.58 -26.05 4.46
N TYR A 235 19.36 -27.08 4.08
CA TYR A 235 20.55 -26.90 3.24
C TYR A 235 20.24 -26.16 1.92
N THR A 236 19.14 -26.53 1.25
CA THR A 236 18.69 -25.87 0.01
C THR A 236 18.26 -24.43 0.23
N ASP A 237 17.66 -24.13 1.39
CA ASP A 237 17.24 -22.76 1.71
C ASP A 237 18.45 -21.84 1.88
N VAL A 238 19.47 -22.30 2.60
CA VAL A 238 20.70 -21.53 2.86
C VAL A 238 21.61 -21.45 1.62
N HIS A 239 21.71 -22.52 0.83
CA HIS A 239 22.66 -22.60 -0.29
C HIS A 239 22.06 -22.37 -1.68
N ALA A 240 20.74 -22.25 -1.83
CA ALA A 240 20.12 -21.85 -3.09
C ALA A 240 19.19 -20.64 -2.92
N ASN A 241 18.19 -20.72 -2.04
CA ASN A 241 17.17 -19.67 -1.94
C ASN A 241 17.76 -18.36 -1.42
N LEU A 242 18.68 -18.41 -0.46
CA LEU A 242 19.36 -17.23 0.05
C LEU A 242 20.09 -16.47 -1.06
N GLN A 243 20.86 -17.15 -1.92
CA GLN A 243 21.55 -16.52 -3.04
C GLN A 243 20.58 -15.96 -4.08
N VAL A 244 19.46 -16.66 -4.35
CA VAL A 244 18.41 -16.15 -5.23
C VAL A 244 17.86 -14.83 -4.71
N PHE A 245 17.56 -14.71 -3.41
CA PHE A 245 17.09 -13.46 -2.84
C PHE A 245 18.13 -12.33 -2.91
N TRP A 246 19.43 -12.63 -2.79
CA TRP A 246 20.48 -11.63 -2.97
C TRP A 246 20.49 -11.08 -4.40
N VAL A 247 20.38 -11.97 -5.39
CA VAL A 247 20.31 -11.60 -6.80
C VAL A 247 19.04 -10.79 -7.09
N LEU A 248 17.87 -11.24 -6.62
CA LEU A 248 16.60 -10.53 -6.80
C LEU A 248 16.62 -9.14 -6.17
N MET A 249 17.21 -9.00 -4.98
CA MET A 249 17.39 -7.70 -4.32
C MET A 249 18.26 -6.77 -5.17
N ALA A 250 19.40 -7.26 -5.68
CA ALA A 250 20.28 -6.47 -6.54
C ALA A 250 19.58 -6.06 -7.85
N VAL A 251 18.88 -6.99 -8.50
CA VAL A 251 18.11 -6.74 -9.74
C VAL A 251 17.01 -5.71 -9.49
N ALA A 252 16.29 -5.79 -8.38
CA ALA A 252 15.24 -4.82 -8.03
C ALA A 252 15.81 -3.41 -7.83
N ILE A 253 16.97 -3.28 -7.16
CA ILE A 253 17.66 -1.99 -6.98
C ILE A 253 18.11 -1.43 -8.34
N ILE A 254 18.74 -2.25 -9.18
CA ILE A 254 19.19 -1.85 -10.51
C ILE A 254 17.99 -1.43 -11.36
N ALA A 255 16.90 -2.19 -11.34
CA ALA A 255 15.67 -1.87 -12.07
C ALA A 255 15.07 -0.53 -11.59
N ALA A 256 15.03 -0.27 -10.28
CA ALA A 256 14.56 1.01 -9.74
C ALA A 256 15.40 2.19 -10.27
N ILE A 257 16.73 2.03 -10.29
CA ILE A 257 17.68 3.04 -10.80
C ILE A 257 17.48 3.26 -12.31
N VAL A 258 17.37 2.19 -13.10
CA VAL A 258 17.15 2.24 -14.55
C VAL A 258 15.84 2.94 -14.89
N VAL A 259 14.76 2.64 -14.17
CA VAL A 259 13.45 3.30 -14.35
C VAL A 259 13.56 4.80 -14.07
N LEU A 260 14.27 5.21 -13.01
CA LEU A 260 14.51 6.63 -12.72
C LEU A 260 15.34 7.33 -13.80
N PHE A 261 16.38 6.69 -14.34
CA PHE A 261 17.17 7.27 -15.42
C PHE A 261 16.40 7.35 -16.74
N ASN A 262 15.53 6.38 -17.05
CA ASN A 262 14.69 6.37 -18.26
C ASN A 262 13.70 7.56 -18.31
N ILE A 263 13.44 8.23 -17.18
CA ILE A 263 12.65 9.47 -17.13
C ILE A 263 13.28 10.56 -18.01
N ARG A 264 14.63 10.67 -18.03
CA ARG A 264 15.35 11.70 -18.80
C ARG A 264 15.52 11.36 -20.29
N SER A 265 15.31 10.11 -20.67
CA SER A 265 15.47 9.65 -22.05
C SER A 265 14.26 10.06 -22.89
N LYS A 266 14.49 10.89 -23.92
CA LYS A 266 13.47 11.45 -24.85
C LYS A 266 12.77 10.42 -25.76
N GLY A 267 12.94 9.11 -25.56
CA GLY A 267 12.23 8.08 -26.29
C GLY A 267 12.63 6.67 -25.88
N TRP A 268 11.82 5.68 -26.28
CA TRP A 268 12.12 4.24 -26.27
C TRP A 268 13.25 3.86 -27.25
N VAL A 269 14.30 4.68 -27.35
CA VAL A 269 15.35 4.46 -28.35
C VAL A 269 16.31 3.34 -27.91
N TYR A 270 16.47 3.11 -26.59
CA TYR A 270 17.44 2.15 -26.07
C TYR A 270 17.02 0.66 -26.11
N PRO A 271 15.73 0.27 -26.01
CA PRO A 271 15.33 -1.13 -26.19
C PRO A 271 15.42 -1.61 -27.65
N ALA A 272 15.19 -0.73 -28.63
CA ALA A 272 15.20 -1.10 -30.05
C ALA A 272 16.63 -1.30 -30.60
N THR A 273 17.61 -0.54 -30.11
CA THR A 273 19.01 -0.69 -30.51
C THR A 273 19.65 -1.98 -30.01
N GLY A 274 19.10 -2.60 -28.95
CA GLY A 274 19.55 -3.91 -28.47
C GLY A 274 19.12 -5.08 -29.35
N VAL A 275 17.96 -4.97 -30.03
CA VAL A 275 17.45 -6.02 -30.93
C VAL A 275 18.07 -5.92 -32.32
N GLY A 276 18.39 -4.70 -32.80
CA GLY A 276 19.04 -4.50 -34.09
C GLY A 276 20.54 -4.89 -34.16
N LEU A 277 21.18 -5.13 -33.01
CA LEU A 277 22.58 -5.59 -32.93
C LEU A 277 22.70 -7.13 -32.86
N LEU A 278 21.56 -7.84 -32.78
CA LEU A 278 21.48 -9.30 -32.71
C LEU A 278 20.80 -9.93 -33.94
N MET A 279 20.62 -9.16 -35.03
CA MET A 279 20.28 -9.67 -36.37
C MET A 279 21.43 -9.44 -37.34
#